data_AF-A0A9D8ZAG1-F1
#
_entry.id   AF-A0A9D8ZAG1-F1
#
_cell.length_a   1.000
_cell.length_b   1.000
_cell.length_c   1.000
_cell.angle_alpha   90.00
_cell.angle_beta   90.00
_cell.angle_gamma   90.00
#
_symmetry.space_group_name_H-M   'P 1'
#
loop_
_entity.id
_entity.type
_entity.pdbx_description
1 polymer ?
#
loop_
_entity_poly.entity_id
_entity_poly.type
_entity_poly.pdbx_seq_one_letter_code
_entity_poly.pdbx_strand_id
1 'polypeptide(L)'
;MYSHMMVGSDDLEKAKAFYDATFQALGGKAGITDPKGRLIYLHNGGVFMITKPIDGKPATFANGGTIGLAMDAPEQADAWHAAGVAAGGTTDEDPPGWREQPSGRMYLAYLRDPDGNKLCALHRG
;
A
#
# COMPACT_ATOMS: atom_id res chain seq x y z
N MET A 1 -6.85 13.14 10.19
CA MET A 1 -7.71 12.05 9.67
C MET A 1 -7.91 12.30 8.18
N TYR A 2 -7.51 11.36 7.33
CA TYR A 2 -7.71 11.45 5.88
C TYR A 2 -9.03 10.78 5.52
N SER A 3 -9.82 11.37 4.62
CA SER A 3 -11.08 10.76 4.15
C SER A 3 -10.82 9.61 3.18
N HIS A 4 -9.80 9.76 2.34
CA HIS A 4 -9.30 8.76 1.41
C HIS A 4 -7.88 9.11 1.01
N MET A 5 -7.15 8.11 0.51
CA MET A 5 -5.86 8.28 -0.14
C MET A 5 -5.96 7.72 -1.56
N MET A 6 -5.25 8.35 -2.50
CA MET A 6 -5.24 7.91 -3.89
C MET A 6 -3.83 7.97 -4.46
N VAL A 7 -3.49 6.95 -5.25
CA VAL A 7 -2.25 6.91 -6.05
C VAL A 7 -2.57 6.71 -7.52
N GLY A 8 -1.65 7.15 -8.37
CA GLY A 8 -1.72 6.94 -9.82
C GLY A 8 -1.13 5.60 -10.20
N SER A 9 -1.67 4.98 -11.25
CA SER A 9 -1.08 3.82 -11.94
C SER A 9 -1.28 3.92 -13.45
N ASP A 10 -0.27 3.54 -14.22
CA ASP A 10 -0.35 3.44 -15.68
C ASP A 10 -0.90 2.07 -16.14
N ASP A 11 -0.89 1.06 -15.26
CA ASP A 11 -1.35 -0.30 -15.51
C ASP A 11 -2.24 -0.80 -14.36
N LEU A 12 -3.55 -0.56 -14.50
CA LEU A 12 -4.52 -0.92 -13.47
C LEU A 12 -4.68 -2.43 -13.26
N GLU A 13 -4.28 -3.27 -14.22
CA GLU A 13 -4.31 -4.72 -14.04
C GLU A 13 -3.18 -5.17 -13.12
N LYS A 14 -1.96 -4.68 -13.36
CA LYS A 14 -0.82 -4.93 -12.45
C LYS A 14 -1.05 -4.34 -11.08
N ALA A 15 -1.56 -3.10 -11.01
CA ALA A 15 -1.92 -2.49 -9.74
C ALA A 15 -2.99 -3.31 -9.02
N LYS A 16 -4.03 -3.79 -9.71
CA LYS A 16 -5.05 -4.63 -9.08
C LYS A 16 -4.47 -5.92 -8.51
N ALA A 17 -3.59 -6.61 -9.23
CA ALA A 17 -2.94 -7.81 -8.74
C ALA A 17 -2.14 -7.54 -7.45
N PHE A 18 -1.34 -6.46 -7.45
CA PHE A 18 -0.55 -6.04 -6.29
C PHE A 18 -1.44 -5.63 -5.09
N TYR A 19 -2.42 -4.76 -5.31
CA TYR A 19 -3.24 -4.23 -4.23
C TYR A 19 -4.26 -5.26 -3.73
N ASP A 20 -4.77 -6.18 -4.56
CA ASP A 20 -5.59 -7.29 -4.09
C ASP A 20 -4.78 -8.21 -3.17
N ALA A 21 -3.57 -8.60 -3.57
CA ALA A 21 -2.71 -9.46 -2.76
C ALA A 21 -2.35 -8.82 -1.41
N THR A 22 -1.94 -7.55 -1.42
CA THR A 22 -1.55 -6.83 -0.19
C THR A 22 -2.74 -6.57 0.74
N PHE A 23 -3.90 -6.16 0.22
CA PHE A 23 -5.09 -5.95 1.06
C PHE A 23 -5.67 -7.27 1.61
N GLN A 24 -5.61 -8.36 0.85
CA GLN A 24 -6.01 -9.68 1.36
C GLN A 24 -5.05 -10.18 2.46
N ALA A 25 -3.75 -9.97 2.31
CA ALA A 25 -2.74 -10.38 3.29
C ALA A 25 -2.90 -9.68 4.64
N LEU A 26 -3.37 -8.42 4.65
CA LEU A 26 -3.73 -7.71 5.88
C LEU A 26 -5.15 -8.01 6.38
N GLY A 27 -5.85 -9.02 5.85
CA GLY A 27 -7.19 -9.41 6.31
C GLY A 27 -8.34 -8.57 5.72
N GLY A 28 -8.06 -7.75 4.72
CA GLY A 28 -9.04 -7.02 3.94
C GLY A 28 -9.66 -7.84 2.81
N LYS A 29 -10.31 -7.15 1.87
CA LYS A 29 -10.94 -7.75 0.68
C LYS A 29 -10.24 -7.26 -0.59
N ALA A 30 -10.41 -8.02 -1.67
CA ALA A 30 -10.03 -7.55 -3.01
C ALA A 30 -10.76 -6.25 -3.35
N GLY A 31 -10.12 -5.43 -4.19
CA GLY A 31 -10.64 -4.12 -4.58
C GLY A 31 -11.84 -4.23 -5.51
N ILE A 32 -12.74 -3.25 -5.39
CA ILE A 32 -13.88 -3.07 -6.28
C ILE A 32 -13.49 -2.09 -7.38
N THR A 33 -13.83 -2.39 -8.63
CA THR A 33 -13.67 -1.45 -9.73
C THR A 33 -14.95 -0.63 -9.88
N ASP A 34 -14.83 0.70 -9.84
CA ASP A 34 -15.99 1.58 -10.03
C ASP A 34 -16.30 1.82 -11.52
N PRO A 35 -17.43 2.47 -11.87
CA PRO A 35 -17.78 2.72 -13.27
C PRO A 35 -16.79 3.62 -14.03
N LYS A 36 -15.87 4.29 -13.34
CA LYS A 36 -14.80 5.10 -13.94
C LYS A 36 -13.50 4.30 -14.12
N GLY A 37 -13.50 3.00 -13.79
CA GLY A 37 -12.34 2.12 -13.86
C GLY A 37 -11.38 2.26 -12.69
N ARG A 38 -11.73 3.00 -11.62
CA ARG A 38 -10.86 3.17 -10.45
C ARG A 38 -10.96 1.94 -9.56
N LEU A 39 -9.83 1.53 -8.99
CA LEU A 39 -9.81 0.49 -7.97
C LEU A 39 -10.06 1.12 -6.61
N ILE A 40 -10.93 0.51 -5.80
CA ILE A 40 -11.30 0.99 -4.48
C ILE A 40 -11.11 -0.14 -3.47
N TYR A 41 -10.30 0.13 -2.45
CA TYR A 41 -10.02 -0.75 -1.33
C TYR A 41 -10.59 -0.13 -0.05
N LEU A 42 -11.44 -0.89 0.63
CA LEU A 42 -12.07 -0.51 1.89
C LEU A 42 -11.55 -1.42 3.00
N HIS A 43 -10.94 -0.84 4.02
CA HIS A 43 -10.42 -1.61 5.14
C HIS A 43 -10.36 -0.74 6.40
N ASN A 44 -10.88 -1.26 7.52
CA ASN A 44 -10.90 -0.58 8.83
C ASN A 44 -11.39 0.88 8.79
N GLY A 45 -12.43 1.15 8.00
CA GLY A 45 -13.00 2.50 7.81
C GLY A 45 -12.17 3.43 6.92
N GLY A 46 -11.00 2.99 6.45
CA GLY A 46 -10.18 3.69 5.47
C GLY A 46 -10.59 3.39 4.02
N VAL A 47 -10.31 4.36 3.14
CA VAL A 47 -10.52 4.25 1.69
C VAL A 47 -9.19 4.51 0.98
N PHE A 48 -8.73 3.52 0.23
CA PHE A 48 -7.54 3.63 -0.61
C PHE A 48 -7.92 3.37 -2.06
N MET A 49 -7.48 4.24 -2.97
CA MET A 49 -7.90 4.19 -4.37
C MET A 49 -6.73 4.26 -5.34
N ILE A 50 -6.86 3.56 -6.46
CA ILE A 50 -5.89 3.59 -7.55
C ILE A 50 -6.62 4.04 -8.80
N THR A 51 -6.00 4.94 -9.56
CA THR A 51 -6.58 5.47 -10.80
C THR A 51 -5.53 5.69 -11.86
N LYS A 52 -5.97 5.64 -13.12
CA LYS A 52 -5.24 6.34 -14.18
C LYS A 52 -5.26 7.85 -13.91
N PRO A 53 -4.14 8.59 -14.05
CA PRO A 53 -4.12 10.02 -13.80
C PRO A 53 -5.14 10.78 -14.67
N ILE A 54 -5.89 11.69 -14.03
CA ILE A 54 -7.01 12.38 -14.69
C ILE A 54 -6.56 13.42 -15.72
N ASP A 55 -5.34 13.94 -15.59
CA ASP A 55 -4.76 14.89 -16.54
C ASP A 55 -4.15 14.20 -17.77
N GLY A 56 -4.21 12.86 -17.83
CA GLY A 56 -3.71 12.05 -18.94
C GLY A 56 -2.19 11.92 -19.00
N LYS A 57 -1.44 12.46 -18.03
CA LYS A 57 0.01 12.26 -17.95
C LYS A 57 0.35 10.91 -17.31
N PRO A 58 1.59 10.41 -17.48
CA PRO A 58 2.03 9.19 -16.82
C PRO A 58 1.87 9.28 -15.29
N ALA A 59 1.54 8.15 -14.67
CA ALA A 59 1.58 8.01 -13.23
C ALA A 59 3.02 8.27 -12.73
N THR A 60 3.13 8.99 -11.62
CA THR A 60 4.41 9.26 -10.98
C THR A 60 4.27 9.11 -9.47
N PHE A 61 5.29 8.53 -8.84
CA PHE A 61 5.37 8.48 -7.39
C PHE A 61 5.83 9.82 -6.83
N ALA A 62 5.38 10.14 -5.61
CA ALA A 62 5.84 11.33 -4.90
C ALA A 62 7.20 11.07 -4.26
N ASN A 63 8.26 11.77 -4.71
CA ASN A 63 9.55 11.73 -4.01
C ASN A 63 9.42 12.34 -2.60
N GLY A 64 9.79 11.58 -1.58
CA GLY A 64 9.54 11.90 -0.16
C GLY A 64 8.10 11.56 0.30
N GLY A 65 7.21 11.13 -0.59
CA GLY A 65 5.89 10.65 -0.24
C GLY A 65 5.93 9.23 0.29
N THR A 66 5.09 8.92 1.29
CA THR A 66 4.89 7.57 1.82
C THR A 66 3.47 7.44 2.35
N ILE A 67 2.79 6.35 2.01
CA ILE A 67 1.48 6.04 2.58
C ILE A 67 1.61 4.90 3.57
N GLY A 68 1.34 5.20 4.84
CA GLY A 68 1.36 4.23 5.93
C GLY A 68 -0.01 3.57 6.14
N LEU A 69 -0.04 2.24 6.08
CA LEU A 69 -1.16 1.39 6.45
C LEU A 69 -0.92 0.89 7.88
N ALA A 70 -1.90 1.13 8.75
CA ALA A 70 -1.84 0.65 10.13
C ALA A 70 -2.07 -0.87 10.18
N MET A 71 -1.23 -1.55 10.95
CA MET A 71 -1.27 -3.00 11.18
C MET A 71 -1.60 -3.29 12.64
N ASP A 72 -2.43 -4.31 12.85
CA ASP A 72 -2.84 -4.79 14.17
C ASP A 72 -1.73 -5.63 14.84
N ALA A 73 -0.84 -6.23 14.05
CA ALA A 73 0.27 -7.06 14.55
C ALA A 73 1.48 -7.05 13.59
N PRO A 74 2.71 -7.33 14.07
CA PRO A 74 3.91 -7.47 13.24
C PRO A 74 3.76 -8.52 12.13
N GLU A 75 3.13 -9.66 12.42
CA GLU A 75 2.95 -10.77 11.48
C GLU A 75 2.08 -10.35 10.28
N GLN A 76 1.17 -9.40 10.47
CA GLN A 76 0.36 -8.81 9.40
C GLN A 76 1.22 -7.95 8.47
N ALA A 77 2.22 -7.23 9.01
CA ALA A 77 3.16 -6.45 8.22
C ALA A 77 4.09 -7.37 7.40
N ASP A 78 4.53 -8.49 7.97
CA ASP A 78 5.32 -9.50 7.26
C ASP A 78 4.53 -10.15 6.12
N ALA A 79 3.29 -10.56 6.41
CA ALA A 79 2.40 -11.15 5.40
C ALA A 79 2.11 -10.15 4.27
N TRP A 80 1.85 -8.89 4.62
CA TRP A 80 1.65 -7.81 3.66
C TRP A 80 2.89 -7.59 2.77
N HIS A 81 4.09 -7.58 3.35
CA HIS A 81 5.34 -7.40 2.60
C HIS A 81 5.58 -8.57 1.64
N ALA A 82 5.49 -9.80 2.13
CA ALA A 82 5.69 -11.00 1.31
C ALA A 82 4.69 -11.08 0.15
N ALA A 83 3.41 -10.78 0.40
CA ALA A 83 2.38 -10.76 -0.63
C ALA A 83 2.65 -9.69 -1.69
N GLY A 84 3.05 -8.49 -1.27
CA GLY A 84 3.36 -7.40 -2.21
C GLY A 84 4.57 -7.69 -3.09
N VAL A 85 5.65 -8.26 -2.53
CA VAL A 85 6.81 -8.71 -3.34
C VAL A 85 6.41 -9.79 -4.34
N ALA A 86 5.63 -10.79 -3.91
CA ALA A 86 5.17 -11.86 -4.80
C ALA A 86 4.24 -11.35 -5.92
N ALA A 87 3.52 -10.25 -5.68
CA ALA A 87 2.58 -9.64 -6.62
C ALA A 87 3.19 -8.51 -7.46
N GLY A 88 4.52 -8.45 -7.58
CA GLY A 88 5.20 -7.53 -8.50
C GLY A 88 5.62 -6.18 -7.89
N GLY A 89 5.46 -6.01 -6.57
CA GLY A 89 6.11 -4.93 -5.84
C GLY A 89 7.58 -5.19 -5.61
N THR A 90 8.29 -4.18 -5.12
CA THR A 90 9.71 -4.28 -4.76
C THR A 90 9.91 -3.86 -3.31
N THR A 91 10.89 -4.48 -2.63
CA THR A 91 11.30 -4.05 -1.29
C THR A 91 11.92 -2.64 -1.35
N ASP A 92 11.75 -1.86 -0.29
CA ASP A 92 12.34 -0.52 -0.13
C ASP A 92 12.89 -0.39 1.29
N GLU A 93 13.97 0.37 1.47
CA GLU A 93 14.70 0.51 2.75
C GLU A 93 15.15 -0.83 3.40
N ASP A 94 15.23 -0.83 4.73
CA ASP A 94 15.58 -1.99 5.55
C ASP A 94 14.48 -3.05 5.54
N PRO A 95 14.83 -4.34 5.72
CA PRO A 95 13.87 -5.43 5.86
C PRO A 95 12.80 -5.19 6.93
N PRO A 96 11.64 -5.88 6.83
CA PRO A 96 10.62 -5.88 7.88
C PRO A 96 11.22 -6.10 9.27
N GLY A 97 10.88 -5.25 10.23
CA GLY A 97 11.45 -5.36 11.57
C GLY A 97 11.08 -4.23 12.54
N TRP A 98 11.44 -4.43 13.80
CA TRP A 98 11.31 -3.43 14.85
C TRP A 98 12.35 -2.32 14.69
N ARG A 99 11.91 -1.07 14.83
CA ARG A 99 12.76 0.12 14.87
C ARG A 99 12.45 0.90 16.15
N GLU A 100 13.51 1.20 16.90
CA GLU A 100 13.43 2.03 18.11
C GLU A 100 13.38 3.51 17.71
N GLN A 101 12.38 4.24 18.20
CA GLN A 101 12.31 5.69 18.05
C GLN A 101 12.07 6.35 19.42
N PRO A 102 12.43 7.65 19.59
CA PRO A 102 12.14 8.38 20.81
C PRO A 102 10.64 8.38 21.20
N SER A 103 9.76 8.19 20.22
CA SER A 103 8.30 8.11 20.37
C SER A 103 7.77 6.70 20.68
N GLY A 104 8.65 5.70 20.78
CA GLY A 104 8.31 4.29 20.98
C GLY A 104 8.81 3.39 19.85
N ARG A 105 8.72 2.09 20.07
CA ARG A 105 9.08 1.08 19.06
C ARG A 105 7.98 0.93 18.01
N MET A 106 8.37 0.73 16.76
CA MET A 106 7.45 0.46 15.66
C MET A 106 7.96 -0.71 14.84
N TYR A 107 7.06 -1.61 14.45
CA TYR A 107 7.34 -2.61 13.44
C TYR A 107 6.99 -2.03 12.07
N LEU A 108 7.92 -2.12 11.14
CA LEU A 108 7.81 -1.44 9.85
C LEU A 108 8.24 -2.37 8.72
N ALA A 109 7.45 -2.39 7.65
CA ALA A 109 7.81 -3.05 6.40
C ALA A 109 7.48 -2.09 5.24
N TYR A 110 8.42 -1.91 4.30
CA TYR A 110 8.27 -1.00 3.18
C TYR A 110 8.24 -1.73 1.84
N LEU A 111 7.39 -1.24 0.95
CA LEU A 111 7.31 -1.67 -0.43
C LEU A 111 7.21 -0.46 -1.36
N ARG A 112 7.60 -0.68 -2.61
CA ARG A 112 7.08 0.08 -3.75
C ARG A 112 6.09 -0.77 -4.51
N ASP A 113 4.98 -0.17 -4.87
CA ASP A 113 4.03 -0.77 -5.81
C ASP A 113 4.61 -0.80 -7.24
N PRO A 114 3.93 -1.40 -8.23
CA PRO A 114 4.42 -1.51 -9.60
C PRO A 114 4.72 -0.16 -10.30
N ASP A 115 4.13 0.93 -9.83
CA ASP A 115 4.33 2.29 -10.36
C ASP A 115 5.33 3.12 -9.49
N GLY A 116 5.94 2.49 -8.49
CA GLY A 116 6.98 3.08 -7.64
C GLY A 116 6.45 3.84 -6.42
N ASN A 117 5.13 3.86 -6.18
CA ASN A 117 4.54 4.50 -5.01
C ASN A 117 5.04 3.82 -3.73
N LYS A 118 5.59 4.60 -2.81
CA LYS A 118 6.14 4.07 -1.56
C LYS A 118 5.04 3.85 -0.53
N LEU A 119 4.93 2.61 -0.05
CA LEU A 119 3.96 2.14 0.92
C LEU A 119 4.67 1.60 2.16
N CYS A 120 4.02 1.71 3.31
CA CYS A 120 4.54 1.28 4.60
C CYS A 120 3.47 0.52 5.36
N ALA A 121 3.74 -0.71 5.77
CA ALA A 121 2.98 -1.38 6.82
C ALA A 121 3.59 -1.01 8.17
N LEU A 122 2.76 -0.47 9.08
CA LEU A 122 3.20 0.07 10.37
C LEU A 122 2.36 -0.49 11.51
N HIS A 123 3.03 -1.16 12.45
CA HIS A 123 2.47 -1.53 13.75
C HIS A 123 3.20 -0.77 14.86
N ARG A 124 2.47 -0.19 15.81
CA ARG A 124 3.03 0.45 17.01
C ARG A 124 2.96 -0.52 18.17
N GLY A 125 4.07 -0.73 18.86
CA GLY A 125 4.18 -1.72 19.93
C GLY A 125 4.17 -1.13 21.33
#